data_AF-A0A4R3K2F8-F1
#
_entry.id   AF-A0A4R3K2F8-F1
#
_cell.length_a   1.000
_cell.length_b   1.000
_cell.length_c   1.000
_cell.angle_alpha   90.00
_cell.angle_beta   90.00
_cell.angle_gamma   90.00
#
_symmetry.space_group_name_H-M   'P 1'
#
loop_
_entity.id
_entity.type
_entity.pdbx_description
1 polymer ?
#
loop_
_entity_poly.entity_id
_entity_poly.type
_entity_poly.pdbx_seq_one_letter_code
_entity_poly.pdbx_strand_id
1 'polypeptide(L)'
;MAMYVFEDEKRTKKLKVKDAIKRDKGIRYFCPNPRCNARMFLWNVEGEKKSYFRASSNPKHTDHCPYGSDNSYNPNNITEEGFVSDDVIERMMLEREKQQKHDNETNNQGNGIQGETFPHTIQQVYDMCKAYPCNNEFNGQTIGQILIDDRSIYMYPKGVFGYRLIEARSRKLLYKDTSIFLETPIGDMRYQLELKYKKPQLFKEIRELLYNNRNHVIVVAGKWESSGKFNCFATKFNSKKQIKVLKRVI
;
A
#
# COMPACT_ATOMS: atom_id res chain seq x y z
N MET A 1 -8.25 4.56 8.99
CA MET A 1 -7.87 5.86 9.58
C MET A 1 -7.26 6.77 8.50
N ALA A 2 -7.16 8.08 8.73
CA ALA A 2 -6.52 9.00 7.79
C ALA A 2 -5.66 10.07 8.51
N MET A 3 -4.54 10.45 7.90
CA MET A 3 -3.65 11.53 8.39
C MET A 3 -3.93 12.88 7.70
N TYR A 4 -4.98 12.92 6.89
CA TYR A 4 -5.49 14.12 6.24
C TYR A 4 -6.95 13.92 5.84
N VAL A 5 -7.65 15.02 5.62
CA VAL A 5 -9.05 15.09 5.20
C VAL A 5 -9.25 16.29 4.27
N PHE A 6 -10.49 16.47 3.80
CA PHE A 6 -10.88 17.66 3.04
C PHE A 6 -12.01 18.41 3.73
N GLU A 7 -11.97 19.73 3.66
CA GLU A 7 -13.01 20.61 4.22
C GLU A 7 -14.26 20.64 3.33
N ASP A 8 -14.09 20.40 2.03
CA ASP A 8 -15.13 20.53 1.03
C ASP A 8 -15.42 19.21 0.29
N GLU A 9 -16.64 19.10 -0.21
CA GLU A 9 -17.10 17.94 -0.98
C GLU A 9 -16.39 17.80 -2.34
N LYS A 10 -15.79 18.86 -2.88
CA LYS A 10 -15.00 18.73 -4.12
C LYS A 10 -13.58 18.23 -3.86
N ARG A 11 -13.20 18.04 -2.58
CA ARG A 11 -11.86 17.60 -2.14
C ARG A 11 -10.77 18.54 -2.68
N THR A 12 -10.98 19.84 -2.53
CA THR A 12 -10.06 20.88 -3.01
C THR A 12 -9.23 21.51 -1.88
N LYS A 13 -9.79 21.62 -0.68
CA LYS A 13 -9.18 22.19 0.52
C LYS A 13 -8.77 21.08 1.47
N LYS A 14 -7.47 20.81 1.54
CA LYS A 14 -6.89 19.71 2.32
C LYS A 14 -6.44 20.19 3.69
N LEU A 15 -6.85 19.48 4.74
CA LEU A 15 -6.34 19.64 6.10
C LEU A 15 -5.53 18.40 6.50
N LYS A 16 -4.28 18.58 6.92
CA LYS A 16 -3.43 17.49 7.44
C LYS A 16 -3.48 17.50 8.96
N VAL A 17 -3.23 16.33 9.57
CA VAL A 17 -3.19 16.21 11.03
C VAL A 17 -2.19 17.18 11.67
N LYS A 18 -1.00 17.32 11.09
CA LYS A 18 0.07 18.20 11.61
C LYS A 18 -0.31 19.69 11.62
N ASP A 19 -1.29 20.08 10.81
CA ASP A 19 -1.74 21.45 10.65
C ASP A 19 -3.05 21.70 11.43
N ALA A 20 -3.61 20.66 12.05
CA ALA A 20 -4.89 20.71 12.75
C ALA A 20 -4.72 21.21 14.20
N ILE A 21 -5.65 22.03 14.65
CA ILE A 21 -5.66 22.67 15.96
C ILE A 21 -6.87 22.24 16.79
N LYS A 22 -6.91 22.64 18.07
CA LYS A 22 -8.02 22.33 18.98
C LYS A 22 -9.40 22.72 18.43
N ARG A 23 -9.48 23.83 17.68
CA ARG A 23 -10.73 24.30 17.07
C ARG A 23 -11.26 23.39 15.95
N ASP A 24 -10.41 22.56 15.36
CA ASP A 24 -10.80 21.58 14.34
C ASP A 24 -11.51 20.35 14.93
N LYS A 25 -11.46 20.20 16.26
CA LYS A 25 -12.14 19.11 16.97
C LYS A 25 -13.66 19.29 16.87
N GLY A 26 -14.35 18.24 16.43
CA GLY A 26 -15.81 18.24 16.25
C GLY A 26 -16.28 18.85 14.92
N ILE A 27 -15.38 19.43 14.12
CA ILE A 27 -15.71 19.85 12.75
C ILE A 27 -15.83 18.61 11.86
N ARG A 28 -16.86 18.61 11.01
CA ARG A 28 -17.08 17.58 9.99
C ARG A 28 -16.17 17.85 8.79
N TYR A 29 -15.37 16.86 8.44
CA TYR A 29 -14.59 16.82 7.21
C TYR A 29 -15.01 15.65 6.31
N PHE A 30 -14.48 15.65 5.08
CA PHE A 30 -14.72 14.64 4.06
C PHE A 30 -13.57 13.65 3.97
N CYS A 31 -13.91 12.38 3.72
CA CYS A 31 -12.95 11.32 3.45
C CYS A 31 -12.06 11.65 2.24
N PRO A 32 -10.75 11.32 2.27
CA PRO A 32 -9.88 11.55 1.13
C PRO A 32 -10.19 10.74 -0.11
N ASN A 33 -10.93 9.63 0.01
CA ASN A 33 -11.44 8.89 -1.14
C ASN A 33 -12.61 9.69 -1.77
N PRO A 34 -12.51 10.20 -3.01
CA PRO A 34 -13.56 11.00 -3.63
C PRO A 34 -14.88 10.25 -3.82
N ARG A 35 -14.82 8.91 -3.89
CA ARG A 35 -16.01 8.03 -4.00
C ARG A 35 -16.66 7.75 -2.63
N CYS A 36 -16.15 8.32 -1.54
CA CYS A 36 -16.58 8.02 -0.18
C CYS A 36 -17.14 9.25 0.54
N ASN A 37 -18.38 9.15 1.03
CA ASN A 37 -19.09 10.24 1.70
C ASN A 37 -19.02 10.20 3.24
N ALA A 38 -18.11 9.39 3.79
CA ALA A 38 -17.92 9.28 5.23
C ALA A 38 -17.62 10.64 5.89
N ARG A 39 -18.22 10.88 7.06
CA ARG A 39 -17.96 12.05 7.88
C ARG A 39 -16.74 11.79 8.77
N MET A 40 -15.66 12.50 8.50
CA MET A 40 -14.39 12.40 9.21
C MET A 40 -14.29 13.47 10.30
N PHE A 41 -13.72 13.11 11.43
CA PHE A 41 -13.49 14.01 12.57
C PHE A 41 -12.07 13.81 13.10
N LEU A 42 -11.51 14.89 13.65
CA LEU A 42 -10.21 14.88 14.30
C LEU A 42 -10.29 14.21 15.68
N TRP A 43 -9.40 13.25 15.93
CA TRP A 43 -9.27 12.50 17.18
C TRP A 43 -7.91 12.76 17.85
N ASN A 44 -7.90 12.69 19.18
CA ASN A 44 -6.69 12.80 20.03
C ASN A 44 -5.87 14.08 19.81
N VAL A 45 -6.51 15.26 19.84
CA VAL A 45 -5.79 16.55 19.74
C VAL A 45 -5.03 16.90 21.04
N GLU A 46 -5.46 16.32 22.15
CA GLU A 46 -4.93 16.60 23.49
C GLU A 46 -4.57 15.26 24.13
N GLY A 47 -3.28 14.97 24.26
CA GLY A 47 -2.75 13.76 24.90
C GLY A 47 -1.43 13.30 24.28
N GLU A 48 -0.81 12.29 24.89
CA GLU A 48 0.45 11.68 24.43
C GLU A 48 0.30 10.89 23.11
N LYS A 49 -0.94 10.54 22.75
CA LYS A 49 -1.26 9.78 21.54
C LYS A 49 -1.24 10.68 20.32
N LYS A 50 -0.65 10.19 19.23
CA LYS A 50 -0.69 10.82 17.90
C LYS A 50 -2.16 11.02 17.45
N SER A 51 -2.47 12.25 17.03
CA SER A 51 -3.76 12.62 16.47
C SER A 51 -3.99 11.97 15.09
N TYR A 52 -5.25 11.77 14.71
CA TYR A 52 -5.63 11.27 13.39
C TYR A 52 -7.09 11.59 13.07
N PHE A 53 -7.48 11.43 11.82
CA PHE A 53 -8.87 11.53 11.40
C PHE A 53 -9.53 10.16 11.30
N ARG A 54 -10.76 10.09 11.76
CA ARG A 54 -11.58 8.86 11.79
C ARG A 54 -13.02 9.17 11.40
N ALA A 55 -13.67 8.23 10.74
CA ALA A 55 -15.09 8.34 10.46
C ALA A 55 -15.95 8.24 11.72
N SER A 56 -17.05 8.98 11.74
CA SER A 56 -18.17 8.71 12.64
C SER A 56 -18.97 7.48 12.19
N SER A 57 -19.93 7.06 13.01
CA SER A 57 -20.80 5.92 12.70
C SER A 57 -21.79 6.18 11.57
N ASN A 58 -22.03 7.43 11.13
CA ASN A 58 -22.97 7.73 10.05
C ASN A 58 -22.72 9.10 9.37
N PRO A 59 -22.60 9.16 8.02
CA PRO A 59 -22.33 8.05 7.09
C PRO A 59 -20.97 7.41 7.36
N LYS A 60 -20.96 6.07 7.28
CA LYS A 60 -19.75 5.26 7.34
C LYS A 60 -18.97 5.35 6.04
N HIS A 61 -17.77 4.79 6.03
CA HIS A 61 -17.05 4.53 4.79
C HIS A 61 -17.86 3.61 3.87
N THR A 62 -17.69 3.81 2.57
CA THR A 62 -18.10 2.79 1.59
C THR A 62 -17.32 1.52 1.85
N ASP A 63 -17.87 0.38 1.43
CA ASP A 63 -17.19 -0.90 1.48
C ASP A 63 -15.81 -0.80 0.81
N HIS A 64 -14.82 -1.41 1.45
CA HIS A 64 -13.42 -1.47 1.00
C HIS A 64 -12.74 -0.11 0.74
N CYS A 65 -13.24 0.96 1.39
CA CYS A 65 -12.58 2.25 1.36
C CYS A 65 -11.18 2.17 2.04
N PRO A 66 -10.11 2.69 1.42
CA PRO A 66 -8.74 2.65 1.97
C PRO A 66 -8.55 3.36 3.31
N TYR A 67 -9.53 4.15 3.73
CA TYR A 67 -9.52 4.90 4.99
C TYR A 67 -10.44 4.28 6.04
N GLY A 68 -11.21 3.24 5.65
CA GLY A 68 -12.19 2.55 6.48
C GLY A 68 -11.60 1.45 7.36
N SER A 69 -12.45 0.49 7.73
CA SER A 69 -12.13 -0.61 8.65
C SER A 69 -11.07 -1.57 8.13
N ASP A 70 -10.94 -1.67 6.82
CA ASP A 70 -9.98 -2.59 6.18
C ASP A 70 -8.53 -2.09 6.31
N ASN A 71 -8.35 -0.80 6.58
CA ASN A 71 -7.05 -0.21 6.84
C ASN A 71 -6.74 -0.30 8.34
N SER A 72 -5.77 -1.15 8.66
CA SER A 72 -5.33 -1.46 10.02
C SER A 72 -4.23 -0.55 10.55
N TYR A 73 -3.77 0.42 9.75
CA TYR A 73 -2.70 1.33 10.15
C TYR A 73 -3.13 2.20 11.34
N ASN A 74 -2.30 2.19 12.38
CA ASN A 74 -2.44 3.05 13.54
C ASN A 74 -1.09 3.70 13.83
N PRO A 75 -0.98 5.04 13.74
CA PRO A 75 0.30 5.75 13.95
C PRO A 75 0.84 5.61 15.39
N ASN A 76 0.01 5.21 16.35
CA ASN A 76 0.43 4.98 17.74
C ASN A 76 1.07 3.61 17.98
N ASN A 77 0.92 2.67 17.04
CA ASN A 77 1.43 1.30 17.18
C ASN A 77 2.68 1.05 16.33
N ILE A 78 3.15 2.07 15.61
CA ILE A 78 4.19 1.96 14.59
C ILE A 78 5.22 3.06 14.81
N THR A 79 6.50 2.66 14.92
CA THR A 79 7.64 3.57 14.88
C THR A 79 7.99 3.93 13.44
N GLU A 80 8.35 5.19 13.19
CA GLU A 80 8.79 5.63 11.86
C GLU A 80 10.29 5.39 11.71
N GLU A 81 11.03 5.57 12.80
CA GLU A 81 12.47 5.41 12.89
C GLU A 81 12.89 4.00 12.47
N GLY A 82 13.89 3.93 11.59
CA GLY A 82 14.42 2.67 11.05
C GLY A 82 13.65 2.10 9.85
N PHE A 83 12.49 2.66 9.48
CA PHE A 83 11.79 2.22 8.28
C PHE A 83 12.54 2.63 7.00
N VAL A 84 13.04 1.66 6.24
CA VAL A 84 13.62 1.86 4.89
C VAL A 84 12.77 1.06 3.89
N SER A 85 12.10 1.76 2.99
CA SER A 85 11.11 1.13 2.10
C SER A 85 11.73 0.15 1.11
N ASP A 86 12.90 0.50 0.56
CA ASP A 86 13.64 -0.37 -0.36
C ASP A 86 13.99 -1.71 0.31
N ASP A 87 14.52 -1.70 1.54
CA ASP A 87 14.85 -2.91 2.33
C ASP A 87 13.61 -3.74 2.67
N VAL A 88 12.50 -3.07 3.00
CA VAL A 88 11.21 -3.73 3.29
C VAL A 88 10.67 -4.42 2.03
N ILE A 89 10.70 -3.74 0.88
CA ILE A 89 10.23 -4.27 -0.40
C ILE A 89 11.15 -5.41 -0.87
N GLU A 90 12.47 -5.26 -0.74
CA GLU A 90 13.43 -6.29 -1.09
C GLU A 90 13.19 -7.58 -0.31
N ARG A 91 12.94 -7.49 1.00
CA ARG A 91 12.58 -8.66 1.84
C ARG A 91 11.29 -9.36 1.38
N MET A 92 10.35 -8.66 0.74
CA MET A 92 9.16 -9.29 0.14
C MET A 92 9.50 -10.12 -1.10
N MET A 93 10.59 -9.79 -1.79
CA MET A 93 11.06 -10.48 -2.99
C MET A 93 11.87 -11.74 -2.69
N LEU A 94 12.41 -11.87 -1.48
CA LEU A 94 13.19 -13.03 -1.07
C LEU A 94 12.33 -14.30 -1.02
N GLU A 95 12.89 -15.38 -1.54
CA GLU A 95 12.34 -16.72 -1.41
C GLU A 95 12.55 -17.21 0.03
N ARG A 96 11.57 -17.89 0.63
CA ARG A 96 11.87 -18.61 1.87
C ARG A 96 12.71 -19.82 1.50
N GLU A 97 13.92 -19.91 2.03
CA GLU A 97 14.53 -21.22 2.21
C GLU A 97 13.60 -22.04 3.10
N LYS A 98 13.32 -23.29 2.72
CA LYS A 98 12.66 -24.22 3.64
C LYS A 98 13.64 -24.39 4.79
N GLN A 99 13.42 -23.70 5.90
CA GLN A 99 14.06 -24.07 7.15
C GLN A 99 13.70 -25.53 7.38
N GLN A 100 14.71 -26.41 7.37
CA GLN A 100 14.55 -27.75 7.91
C GLN A 100 14.03 -27.56 9.32
N LYS A 101 12.93 -28.24 9.66
CA LYS A 101 12.50 -28.36 11.05
C LYS A 101 13.64 -29.06 11.78
N HIS A 102 14.49 -28.29 12.45
CA HIS A 102 15.23 -28.85 13.57
C HIS A 102 14.22 -28.96 14.71
N ASP A 103 13.69 -30.17 14.91
CA ASP A 103 13.13 -30.55 16.19
C ASP A 103 14.26 -30.41 17.21
N ASN A 104 14.23 -29.33 18.00
CA ASN A 104 14.99 -29.25 19.23
C ASN A 104 14.01 -28.85 20.33
N GLU A 105 13.65 -29.84 21.12
CA GLU A 105 13.14 -29.65 22.48
C GLU A 105 14.21 -28.93 23.30
N THR A 106 13.91 -27.74 23.82
CA THR A 106 14.29 -27.31 25.18
C THR A 106 13.66 -25.97 25.54
N ASN A 107 13.02 -25.95 26.70
CA ASN A 107 12.60 -24.74 27.41
C ASN A 107 13.80 -23.82 27.70
N ASN A 108 13.68 -22.53 27.41
CA ASN A 108 13.82 -21.45 28.40
C ASN A 108 13.77 -20.06 27.73
N GLN A 109 12.94 -19.19 28.32
CA GLN A 109 13.02 -17.74 28.34
C GLN A 109 13.90 -17.07 27.27
N GLY A 110 13.32 -16.88 26.09
CA GLY A 110 13.79 -15.84 25.19
C GLY A 110 13.20 -14.50 25.64
N ASN A 111 14.02 -13.65 26.27
CA ASN A 111 13.85 -12.21 26.18
C ASN A 111 13.83 -11.85 24.68
N GLY A 112 12.65 -11.94 24.07
CA GLY A 112 12.42 -11.40 22.75
C GLY A 112 12.64 -9.90 22.90
N ILE A 113 13.75 -9.41 22.37
CA ILE A 113 13.93 -8.01 21.99
C ILE A 113 12.58 -7.59 21.41
N GLN A 114 11.89 -6.64 22.06
CA GLN A 114 10.58 -6.16 21.59
C GLN A 114 10.79 -5.67 20.15
N GLY A 115 10.41 -6.54 19.20
CA GLY A 115 10.82 -6.44 17.81
C GLY A 115 10.28 -5.17 17.19
N GLU A 116 11.13 -4.51 16.41
CA GLU A 116 10.88 -3.27 15.68
C GLU A 116 9.45 -3.25 15.08
N THR A 117 8.66 -2.23 15.43
CA THR A 117 7.22 -2.17 15.13
C THR A 117 6.89 -1.43 13.82
N PHE A 118 7.78 -1.44 12.83
CA PHE A 118 7.52 -0.80 11.55
C PHE A 118 6.81 -1.74 10.54
N PRO A 119 6.14 -1.19 9.50
CA PRO A 119 5.45 -1.97 8.48
C PRO A 119 6.40 -2.89 7.70
N HIS A 120 6.08 -4.19 7.61
CA HIS A 120 6.96 -5.19 6.97
C HIS A 120 6.23 -6.11 5.98
N THR A 121 4.91 -6.01 5.87
CA THR A 121 4.10 -6.71 4.86
C THR A 121 3.51 -5.73 3.84
N ILE A 122 3.16 -6.21 2.63
CA ILE A 122 2.48 -5.38 1.63
C ILE A 122 1.28 -4.66 2.23
N GLN A 123 0.44 -5.37 3.01
CA GLN A 123 -0.76 -4.77 3.59
C GLN A 123 -0.42 -3.62 4.55
N GLN A 124 0.55 -3.81 5.44
CA GLN A 124 0.92 -2.78 6.41
C GLN A 124 1.54 -1.55 5.73
N VAL A 125 2.47 -1.76 4.77
CA VAL A 125 3.09 -0.67 4.02
C VAL A 125 2.05 0.07 3.19
N TYR A 126 1.15 -0.68 2.55
CA TYR A 126 0.04 -0.13 1.79
C TYR A 126 -0.91 0.72 2.65
N ASP A 127 -1.35 0.19 3.80
CA ASP A 127 -2.26 0.86 4.72
C ASP A 127 -1.65 2.16 5.25
N MET A 128 -0.35 2.12 5.61
CA MET A 128 0.44 3.29 5.96
C MET A 128 0.45 4.30 4.81
N CYS A 129 0.89 3.93 3.61
CA CYS A 129 0.96 4.84 2.47
C CYS A 129 -0.41 5.42 2.05
N LYS A 130 -1.50 4.69 2.26
CA LYS A 130 -2.86 5.22 2.01
C LYS A 130 -3.28 6.23 3.07
N ALA A 131 -2.88 6.07 4.32
CA ALA A 131 -3.23 6.99 5.41
C ALA A 131 -2.69 8.42 5.19
N TYR A 132 -1.57 8.58 4.49
CA TYR A 132 -0.94 9.87 4.22
C TYR A 132 -1.20 10.38 2.79
N PRO A 133 -1.11 11.71 2.55
CA PRO A 133 -0.97 12.26 1.21
C PRO A 133 0.26 11.69 0.50
N CYS A 134 0.20 11.50 -0.83
CA CYS A 134 1.32 10.98 -1.59
C CYS A 134 2.58 11.86 -1.55
N ASN A 135 2.45 13.16 -1.30
CA ASN A 135 3.57 14.10 -1.20
C ASN A 135 4.03 14.35 0.25
N ASN A 136 3.51 13.59 1.22
CA ASN A 136 4.06 13.58 2.58
C ASN A 136 5.25 12.63 2.65
N GLU A 137 5.98 12.71 3.75
CA GLU A 137 7.08 11.82 4.06
C GLU A 137 6.73 10.90 5.23
N PHE A 138 7.39 9.74 5.26
CA PHE A 138 7.43 8.81 6.37
C PHE A 138 8.89 8.37 6.55
N ASN A 139 9.49 8.65 7.71
CA ASN A 139 10.93 8.47 7.94
C ASN A 139 11.82 9.04 6.81
N GLY A 140 11.55 10.29 6.40
CA GLY A 140 12.28 10.99 5.34
C GLY A 140 12.05 10.49 3.90
N GLN A 141 11.21 9.46 3.70
CA GLN A 141 10.87 8.94 2.37
C GLN A 141 9.51 9.43 1.93
N THR A 142 9.41 9.99 0.72
CA THR A 142 8.13 10.47 0.19
C THR A 142 7.18 9.29 -0.03
N ILE A 143 5.94 9.38 0.42
CA ILE A 143 4.92 8.32 0.32
C ILE A 143 4.72 7.88 -1.14
N GLY A 144 4.67 8.83 -2.07
CA GLY A 144 4.54 8.57 -3.50
C GLY A 144 5.76 7.89 -4.12
N GLN A 145 6.91 7.90 -3.42
CA GLN A 145 8.08 7.11 -3.77
C GLN A 145 8.01 5.67 -3.29
N ILE A 146 7.20 5.38 -2.27
CA ILE A 146 6.99 4.03 -1.74
C ILE A 146 5.84 3.35 -2.49
N LEU A 147 4.68 4.02 -2.55
CA LEU A 147 3.45 3.55 -3.19
C LEU A 147 3.11 4.37 -4.43
N ILE A 148 3.15 3.71 -5.58
CA ILE A 148 2.70 4.25 -6.85
C ILE A 148 1.23 3.89 -7.05
N ASP A 149 0.38 4.90 -7.08
CA ASP A 149 -1.06 4.80 -7.33
C ASP A 149 -1.55 6.03 -8.13
N ASP A 150 -2.87 6.12 -8.36
CA ASP A 150 -3.48 7.25 -9.07
C ASP A 150 -3.11 8.62 -8.45
N ARG A 151 -2.79 8.67 -7.15
CA ARG A 151 -2.43 9.91 -6.44
C ARG A 151 -0.98 10.32 -6.68
N SER A 152 -0.07 9.38 -6.94
CA SER A 152 1.39 9.64 -7.03
C SER A 152 1.95 9.51 -8.44
N ILE A 153 1.19 8.95 -9.40
CA ILE A 153 1.69 8.70 -10.76
C ILE A 153 2.24 9.93 -11.47
N TYR A 154 1.74 11.13 -11.17
CA TYR A 154 2.22 12.38 -11.75
C TYR A 154 3.69 12.66 -11.43
N MET A 155 4.24 12.05 -10.37
CA MET A 155 5.65 12.16 -9.98
C MET A 155 6.58 11.34 -10.89
N TYR A 156 6.03 10.48 -11.77
CA TYR A 156 6.77 9.52 -12.58
C TYR A 156 6.57 9.70 -14.09
N PRO A 157 6.73 10.91 -14.68
CA PRO A 157 6.51 11.12 -16.11
C PRO A 157 7.45 10.30 -17.00
N LYS A 158 8.63 9.92 -16.48
CA LYS A 158 9.66 9.14 -17.18
C LYS A 158 9.55 7.63 -16.95
N GLY A 159 8.54 7.16 -16.23
CA GLY A 159 8.38 5.75 -15.88
C GLY A 159 8.67 5.41 -14.42
N VAL A 160 8.37 4.17 -14.06
CA VAL A 160 8.43 3.68 -12.66
C VAL A 160 9.62 2.75 -12.48
N PHE A 161 10.56 3.16 -11.63
CA PHE A 161 11.84 2.46 -11.43
C PHE A 161 12.20 2.31 -9.95
N GLY A 162 12.98 1.27 -9.64
CA GLY A 162 13.48 0.98 -8.31
C GLY A 162 12.53 0.12 -7.47
N TYR A 163 12.79 0.00 -6.17
CA TYR A 163 11.94 -0.77 -5.26
C TYR A 163 10.65 0.00 -4.98
N ARG A 164 9.52 -0.46 -5.53
CA ARG A 164 8.23 0.22 -5.40
C ARG A 164 7.12 -0.77 -5.13
N LEU A 165 6.16 -0.31 -4.34
CA LEU A 165 4.84 -0.89 -4.24
C LEU A 165 3.95 -0.21 -5.27
N ILE A 166 3.26 -0.97 -6.13
CA ILE A 166 2.44 -0.39 -7.22
C ILE A 166 1.01 -0.93 -7.14
N GLU A 167 0.02 -0.02 -7.09
CA GLU A 167 -1.39 -0.34 -7.34
C GLU A 167 -1.63 -0.54 -8.83
N ALA A 168 -2.25 -1.65 -9.18
CA ALA A 168 -2.49 -2.04 -10.55
C ALA A 168 -3.81 -2.78 -10.71
N ARG A 169 -4.22 -2.93 -11.96
CA ARG A 169 -5.34 -3.78 -12.40
C ARG A 169 -4.84 -4.87 -13.33
N SER A 170 -5.61 -5.96 -13.43
CA SER A 170 -5.33 -7.00 -14.41
C SER A 170 -5.55 -6.49 -15.82
N ARG A 171 -4.60 -6.78 -16.72
CA ARG A 171 -4.76 -6.54 -18.15
C ARG A 171 -5.76 -7.53 -18.76
N LYS A 172 -6.44 -7.14 -19.84
CA LYS A 172 -7.35 -8.04 -20.59
C LYS A 172 -6.63 -9.32 -21.02
N LEU A 173 -5.50 -9.16 -21.72
CA LEU A 173 -4.52 -10.22 -21.97
C LEU A 173 -3.59 -10.33 -20.75
N LEU A 174 -3.98 -11.18 -19.80
CA LEU A 174 -3.34 -11.28 -18.48
C LEU A 174 -1.93 -11.86 -18.54
N TYR A 175 -1.62 -12.75 -19.49
CA TYR A 175 -0.32 -13.40 -19.55
C TYR A 175 0.07 -13.74 -20.99
N LYS A 176 1.38 -13.88 -21.19
CA LYS A 176 2.02 -14.41 -22.40
C LYS A 176 3.28 -15.13 -21.94
N ASP A 177 3.52 -16.34 -22.44
CA ASP A 177 4.64 -17.18 -22.04
C ASP A 177 4.65 -17.37 -20.50
N THR A 178 5.77 -17.09 -19.83
CA THR A 178 5.91 -17.13 -18.37
C THR A 178 5.82 -15.74 -17.71
N SER A 179 5.21 -14.76 -18.39
CA SER A 179 5.02 -13.41 -17.87
C SER A 179 3.54 -13.09 -17.64
N ILE A 180 3.25 -12.39 -16.53
CA ILE A 180 1.93 -11.82 -16.24
C ILE A 180 1.97 -10.31 -16.46
N PHE A 181 0.90 -9.74 -17.03
CA PHE A 181 0.78 -8.33 -17.36
C PHE A 181 -0.32 -7.65 -16.55
N LEU A 182 0.04 -6.52 -15.93
CA LEU A 182 -0.86 -5.63 -15.22
C LEU A 182 -0.76 -4.21 -15.78
N GLU A 183 -1.69 -3.34 -15.40
CA GLU A 183 -1.75 -1.95 -15.85
C GLU A 183 -1.83 -1.00 -14.64
N THR A 184 -1.07 0.10 -14.70
CA THR A 184 -1.02 1.15 -13.68
C THR A 184 -0.87 2.52 -14.36
N PRO A 185 -1.31 3.62 -13.76
CA PRO A 185 -2.22 3.70 -12.62
C PRO A 185 -3.59 3.15 -13.04
N ILE A 186 -4.46 2.85 -12.07
CA ILE A 186 -5.74 2.19 -12.37
C ILE A 186 -6.65 3.09 -13.21
N GLY A 187 -6.59 4.40 -12.97
CA GLY A 187 -7.46 5.40 -13.61
C GLY A 187 -7.24 5.59 -15.11
N ASP A 188 -6.01 5.47 -15.61
CA ASP A 188 -5.70 5.72 -17.03
C ASP A 188 -4.82 4.67 -17.73
N MET A 189 -4.29 3.68 -16.99
CA MET A 189 -3.57 2.54 -17.55
C MET A 189 -2.36 2.90 -18.43
N ARG A 190 -1.74 4.07 -18.21
CA ARG A 190 -0.65 4.57 -19.07
C ARG A 190 0.60 3.70 -19.07
N TYR A 191 0.83 2.91 -18.03
CA TYR A 191 1.99 2.02 -17.89
C TYR A 191 1.57 0.55 -17.77
N GLN A 192 2.33 -0.28 -18.46
CA GLN A 192 2.24 -1.74 -18.35
C GLN A 192 3.28 -2.25 -17.36
N LEU A 193 2.88 -3.22 -16.55
CA LEU A 193 3.74 -3.91 -15.62
C LEU A 193 3.88 -5.36 -16.05
N GLU A 194 5.12 -5.85 -16.11
CA GLU A 194 5.44 -7.24 -16.46
C GLU A 194 6.05 -7.97 -15.26
N LEU A 195 5.37 -9.00 -14.78
CA LEU A 195 5.86 -9.89 -13.74
C LEU A 195 6.56 -11.07 -14.41
N LYS A 196 7.89 -11.15 -14.28
CA LYS A 196 8.71 -12.19 -14.91
C LYS A 196 8.99 -13.33 -13.93
N TYR A 197 8.53 -14.53 -14.26
CA TYR A 197 8.66 -15.69 -13.40
C TYR A 197 9.79 -16.61 -13.88
N LYS A 198 10.59 -17.10 -12.94
CA LYS A 198 11.51 -18.23 -13.19
C LYS A 198 10.85 -19.59 -12.92
N LYS A 199 9.90 -19.64 -11.97
CA LYS A 199 9.28 -20.87 -11.48
C LYS A 199 7.90 -21.07 -12.12
N PRO A 200 7.71 -22.10 -12.97
CA PRO A 200 6.42 -22.34 -13.63
C PRO A 200 5.25 -22.56 -12.66
N GLN A 201 5.50 -23.18 -11.50
CA GLN A 201 4.46 -23.40 -10.49
C GLN A 201 3.97 -22.08 -9.89
N LEU A 202 4.89 -21.19 -9.51
CA LEU A 202 4.53 -19.88 -8.97
C LEU A 202 3.76 -19.05 -10.01
N PHE A 203 4.17 -19.11 -11.28
CA PHE A 203 3.45 -18.49 -12.39
C PHE A 203 2.00 -18.98 -12.47
N LYS A 204 1.78 -20.30 -12.47
CA LYS A 204 0.42 -20.89 -12.55
C LYS A 204 -0.47 -20.43 -11.39
N GLU A 205 0.04 -20.50 -10.16
CA GLU A 205 -0.70 -20.11 -8.96
C GLU A 205 -1.09 -18.63 -8.97
N ILE A 206 -0.15 -17.73 -9.29
CA ILE A 206 -0.45 -16.30 -9.32
C ILE A 206 -1.36 -15.96 -10.52
N ARG A 207 -1.19 -16.62 -11.65
CA ARG A 207 -2.09 -16.47 -12.81
C ARG A 207 -3.52 -16.82 -12.44
N GLU A 208 -3.76 -17.93 -11.75
CA GLU A 208 -5.10 -18.35 -11.29
C GLU A 208 -5.67 -17.38 -10.26
N LEU A 209 -4.87 -16.96 -9.28
CA LEU A 209 -5.26 -15.93 -8.31
C LEU A 209 -5.76 -14.67 -9.01
N LEU A 210 -5.01 -14.15 -9.98
CA LEU A 210 -5.34 -12.92 -10.67
C LEU A 210 -6.51 -13.08 -11.64
N TYR A 211 -6.61 -14.23 -12.31
CA TYR A 211 -7.73 -14.54 -13.19
C TYR A 211 -9.07 -14.51 -12.44
N ASN A 212 -9.11 -15.05 -11.23
CA ASN A 212 -10.30 -15.08 -10.37
C ASN A 212 -10.61 -13.73 -9.70
N ASN A 213 -9.70 -12.75 -9.80
CA ASN A 213 -9.81 -11.45 -9.13
C ASN A 213 -9.57 -10.28 -10.10
N ARG A 214 -9.91 -10.43 -11.39
CA ARG A 214 -9.63 -9.43 -12.44
C ARG A 214 -10.22 -8.05 -12.19
N ASN A 215 -11.35 -7.99 -11.48
CA ASN A 215 -12.07 -6.77 -11.15
C ASN A 215 -11.59 -6.12 -9.84
N HIS A 216 -10.58 -6.69 -9.18
CA HIS A 216 -10.06 -6.21 -7.90
C HIS A 216 -8.75 -5.46 -8.06
N VAL A 217 -8.47 -4.58 -7.12
CA VAL A 217 -7.18 -3.89 -7.02
C VAL A 217 -6.08 -4.86 -6.60
N ILE A 218 -4.98 -4.82 -7.34
CA ILE A 218 -3.79 -5.63 -7.11
C ILE A 218 -2.67 -4.70 -6.66
N VAL A 219 -1.90 -5.12 -5.66
CA VAL A 219 -0.72 -4.41 -5.19
C VAL A 219 0.48 -5.31 -5.38
N VAL A 220 1.51 -4.81 -6.09
CA VAL A 220 2.73 -5.57 -6.37
C VAL A 220 3.95 -4.86 -5.80
N ALA A 221 4.76 -5.61 -5.06
CA ALA A 221 6.07 -5.20 -4.58
C ALA A 221 7.16 -5.74 -5.50
N GLY A 222 8.07 -4.88 -5.94
CA GLY A 222 9.18 -5.30 -6.79
C GLY A 222 10.22 -4.23 -6.99
N LYS A 223 11.38 -4.67 -7.48
CA LYS A 223 12.37 -3.81 -8.12
C LYS A 223 12.01 -3.65 -9.59
N TRP A 224 11.59 -2.46 -9.98
CA TRP A 224 11.08 -2.17 -11.31
C TRP A 224 12.17 -1.63 -12.22
N GLU A 225 12.25 -2.20 -13.41
CA GLU A 225 13.24 -1.91 -14.44
C GLU A 225 12.56 -1.78 -15.80
N SER A 226 13.23 -1.17 -16.78
CA SER A 226 12.69 -1.13 -18.15
C SER A 226 12.54 -2.57 -18.70
N SER A 227 11.40 -2.85 -19.34
CA SER A 227 11.23 -4.10 -20.09
C SER A 227 11.89 -4.07 -21.48
N GLY A 228 12.46 -2.93 -21.89
CA GLY A 228 12.90 -2.66 -23.26
C GLY A 228 11.77 -2.20 -24.19
N LYS A 229 10.52 -2.18 -23.72
CA LYS A 229 9.36 -1.66 -24.46
C LYS A 229 8.92 -0.33 -23.86
N PHE A 230 8.45 0.57 -24.72
CA PHE A 230 7.91 1.87 -24.30
C PHE A 230 6.79 1.69 -23.26
N ASN A 231 6.86 2.46 -22.17
CA ASN A 231 5.90 2.45 -21.07
C ASN A 231 5.62 1.09 -20.43
N CYS A 232 6.56 0.14 -20.52
CA CYS A 232 6.43 -1.16 -19.91
C CYS A 232 7.61 -1.44 -18.96
N PHE A 233 7.29 -1.76 -17.71
CA PHE A 233 8.26 -1.94 -16.63
C PHE A 233 8.14 -3.35 -16.08
N ALA A 234 9.28 -4.00 -15.89
CA ALA A 234 9.34 -5.39 -15.47
C ALA A 234 9.91 -5.52 -14.07
N THR A 235 9.49 -6.58 -13.36
CA THR A 235 10.13 -7.02 -12.13
C THR A 235 10.26 -8.54 -12.11
N LYS A 236 11.30 -9.03 -11.43
CA LYS A 236 11.45 -10.47 -11.15
C LYS A 236 10.45 -10.86 -10.07
N PHE A 237 9.68 -11.91 -10.34
CA PHE A 237 8.67 -12.43 -9.43
C PHE A 237 9.06 -13.82 -8.92
N ASN A 238 9.49 -13.88 -7.67
CA ASN A 238 10.07 -15.06 -7.04
C ASN A 238 9.30 -15.49 -5.77
N SER A 239 8.45 -14.62 -5.22
CA SER A 239 7.75 -14.86 -3.95
C SER A 239 6.30 -14.43 -3.98
N LYS A 240 5.39 -15.25 -3.42
CA LYS A 240 3.98 -14.86 -3.23
C LYS A 240 3.81 -13.63 -2.34
N LYS A 241 4.81 -13.30 -1.51
CA LYS A 241 4.81 -12.09 -0.68
C LYS A 241 4.89 -10.80 -1.50
N GLN A 242 5.25 -10.88 -2.78
CA GLN A 242 5.32 -9.74 -3.69
C GLN A 242 3.96 -9.28 -4.22
N ILE A 243 2.86 -9.98 -3.91
CA ILE A 243 1.54 -9.61 -4.42
C ILE A 243 0.46 -9.70 -3.36
N LYS A 244 -0.47 -8.75 -3.42
CA LYS A 244 -1.69 -8.76 -2.62
C LYS A 244 -2.87 -8.36 -3.52
N VAL A 245 -3.93 -9.15 -3.48
CA VAL A 245 -5.23 -8.76 -4.01
C VAL A 245 -6.03 -8.12 -2.89
N LEU A 246 -6.51 -6.90 -3.10
CA LEU A 246 -7.38 -6.18 -2.18
C LEU A 246 -8.83 -6.46 -2.55
N LYS A 247 -9.73 -6.53 -1.56
CA LYS A 247 -11.18 -6.72 -1.79
C LYS A 247 -11.87 -5.49 -2.41
N ARG A 248 -11.10 -4.50 -2.86
CA ARG A 248 -11.61 -3.29 -3.50
C ARG A 248 -11.84 -3.55 -5.00
N VAL A 249 -13.08 -3.37 -5.44
CA VAL A 249 -13.47 -3.45 -6.85
C VAL A 249 -13.04 -2.15 -7.58
N ILE A 250 -12.59 -2.28 -8.83
CA ILE A 250 -12.14 -1.19 -9.70
C ILE A 250 -13.31 -0.49 -10.39
#